data_AF-A0A519ZD95-F1
#
_entry.id   AF-A0A519ZD95-F1
#
_cell.length_a   1.000
_cell.length_b   1.000
_cell.length_c   1.000
_cell.angle_alpha   90.00
_cell.angle_beta   90.00
_cell.angle_gamma   90.00
#
_symmetry.space_group_name_H-M   'P 1'
#
loop_
_entity.id
_entity.type
_entity.pdbx_description
1 polymer ?
#
loop_
_entity_poly.entity_id
_entity_poly.type
_entity_poly.pdbx_seq_one_letter_code
_entity_poly.pdbx_strand_id
1 'polypeptide(L)'
;MFHFANAAMVPLVTQLLARGVGVKQAILFTSGYMLASQLVFMVVAALSGKLAGKVGRKPLFLFGFAALATRGVLYTLSHAPAALIAVQCMDGLGAGIFGVVGVLIIADITKGSGGFNAAQGAIATAQGIGAFLSNSVSGYLAKNQGDNFTFYTLAAIAAVGLVFFWIFMPETLHMAREEKQPAVA
;
A
#
# COMPACT_ATOMS: atom_id res chain seq x y z
N MET A 1 -5.00 1.17 8.13
CA MET A 1 -4.09 0.02 8.31
C MET A 1 -3.02 -0.06 7.23
N PHE A 2 -3.37 -0.14 5.94
CA PHE A 2 -2.39 -0.20 4.84
C PHE A 2 -1.35 0.93 4.90
N HIS A 3 -1.78 2.19 4.92
CA HIS A 3 -0.86 3.34 4.98
C HIS A 3 -0.01 3.37 6.26
N PHE A 4 -0.57 2.89 7.39
CA PHE A 4 0.19 2.78 8.62
C PHE A 4 1.31 1.75 8.49
N ALA A 5 1.02 0.57 7.93
CA ALA A 5 2.05 -0.43 7.73
C ALA A 5 3.04 -0.06 6.60
N ASN A 6 2.61 0.78 5.63
CA ASN A 6 3.43 1.13 4.47
C ASN A 6 4.42 2.28 4.71
N ALA A 7 3.96 3.36 5.35
CA ALA A 7 4.61 4.68 5.27
C ALA A 7 6.02 4.73 5.87
N ALA A 8 6.26 4.06 6.99
CA ALA A 8 7.56 4.07 7.65
C ALA A 8 8.60 3.12 7.04
N MET A 9 8.21 2.15 6.21
CA MET A 9 9.16 1.15 5.73
C MET A 9 10.25 1.75 4.83
N VAL A 10 9.90 2.64 3.90
CA VAL A 10 10.90 3.26 3.00
C VAL A 10 11.86 4.17 3.79
N PRO A 11 11.40 5.07 4.66
CA PRO A 11 12.31 5.85 5.53
C PRO A 11 13.24 4.98 6.39
N LEU A 12 12.74 3.87 6.96
CA LEU A 12 13.55 2.95 7.76
C LEU A 12 14.64 2.28 6.92
N VAL A 13 14.31 1.82 5.71
CA VAL A 13 15.29 1.22 4.78
C VAL A 13 16.34 2.23 4.37
N THR A 14 15.95 3.47 4.02
CA THR A 14 16.89 4.54 3.71
C THR A 14 17.82 4.82 4.88
N GLN A 15 17.30 4.86 6.10
CA GLN A 15 18.10 5.03 7.32
C GLN A 15 19.08 3.87 7.53
N LEU A 16 18.63 2.64 7.36
CA LEU A 16 19.45 1.43 7.48
C LEU A 16 20.60 1.43 6.46
N LEU A 17 20.30 1.75 5.20
CA LEU A 17 21.29 1.90 4.14
C LEU A 17 22.30 3.02 4.44
N ALA A 18 21.83 4.17 4.94
CA ALA A 18 22.71 5.28 5.29
C ALA A 18 23.73 4.91 6.37
N ARG A 19 23.34 4.05 7.32
CA ARG A 19 24.25 3.51 8.36
C ARG A 19 25.25 2.50 7.80
N GLY A 20 24.84 1.68 6.83
CA GLY A 20 25.67 0.58 6.31
C GLY A 20 26.66 0.98 5.20
N VAL A 21 26.20 1.72 4.19
CA VAL A 21 27.00 2.06 2.98
C VAL A 21 27.37 3.55 2.89
N GLY A 22 26.93 4.34 3.87
CA GLY A 22 27.14 5.78 3.92
C GLY A 22 26.09 6.58 3.14
N VAL A 23 25.91 7.84 3.55
CA VAL A 23 24.80 8.71 3.11
C VAL A 23 24.75 8.90 1.59
N LYS A 24 25.89 9.12 0.92
CA LYS A 24 25.93 9.36 -0.54
C LYS A 24 25.43 8.16 -1.34
N GLN A 25 25.87 6.94 -0.99
CA GLN A 25 25.42 5.73 -1.69
C GLN A 25 23.98 5.37 -1.32
N ALA A 26 23.59 5.56 -0.06
CA ALA A 26 22.21 5.36 0.37
C ALA A 26 21.21 6.25 -0.40
N ILE A 27 21.55 7.52 -0.63
CA ILE A 27 20.73 8.43 -1.45
C ILE A 27 20.62 7.91 -2.89
N LEU A 28 21.74 7.47 -3.49
CA LEU A 28 21.74 6.97 -4.87
C LEU A 28 20.86 5.71 -5.02
N PHE A 29 21.02 4.74 -4.10
CA PHE A 29 20.20 3.54 -4.09
C PHE A 29 18.73 3.86 -3.81
N THR A 30 18.46 4.78 -2.88
CA THR A 30 17.09 5.23 -2.55
C THR A 30 16.39 5.82 -3.76
N SER A 31 17.02 6.75 -4.44
CA SER A 31 16.47 7.33 -5.66
C SER A 31 16.24 6.27 -6.74
N GLY A 32 17.20 5.37 -6.95
CA GLY A 32 17.11 4.31 -7.95
C GLY A 32 15.94 3.35 -7.72
N TYR A 33 15.79 2.83 -6.48
CA TYR A 33 14.67 1.94 -6.19
C TYR A 33 13.33 2.69 -6.19
N MET A 34 13.27 3.95 -5.76
CA MET A 34 12.00 4.71 -5.77
C MET A 34 11.50 4.94 -7.19
N LEU A 35 12.41 5.23 -8.14
CA LEU A 35 12.07 5.31 -9.56
C LEU A 35 11.52 3.98 -10.07
N ALA A 36 12.16 2.85 -9.74
CA ALA A 36 11.66 1.53 -10.10
C ALA A 36 10.25 1.27 -9.52
N SER A 37 10.02 1.62 -8.25
CA SER A 37 8.68 1.55 -7.61
C SER A 37 7.64 2.33 -8.41
N GLN A 38 7.97 3.55 -8.82
CA GLN A 38 7.03 4.45 -9.47
C GLN A 38 6.68 4.00 -10.89
N LEU A 39 7.65 3.40 -11.61
CA LEU A 39 7.38 2.76 -12.89
C LEU A 39 6.38 1.60 -12.73
N VAL A 40 6.60 0.75 -11.74
CA VAL A 40 5.68 -0.35 -11.42
C VAL A 40 4.31 0.18 -11.00
N PHE A 41 4.26 1.21 -10.16
CA PHE A 41 3.03 1.88 -9.75
C PHE A 41 2.21 2.31 -10.96
N MET A 42 2.82 2.98 -11.95
CA MET A 42 2.11 3.47 -13.13
C MET A 42 1.51 2.32 -13.96
N VAL A 43 2.29 1.27 -14.20
CA VAL A 43 1.82 0.08 -14.93
C VAL A 43 0.70 -0.61 -14.18
N VAL A 44 0.89 -0.85 -12.88
CA VAL A 44 -0.09 -1.55 -12.04
C VAL A 44 -1.36 -0.72 -11.89
N ALA A 45 -1.28 0.58 -11.69
CA ALA A 45 -2.45 1.46 -11.65
C ALA A 45 -3.29 1.36 -12.93
N ALA A 46 -2.64 1.44 -14.10
CA ALA A 46 -3.32 1.32 -15.40
C ALA A 46 -4.01 -0.05 -15.58
N LEU A 47 -3.36 -1.13 -15.16
CA LEU A 47 -3.92 -2.48 -15.22
C LEU A 47 -5.02 -2.71 -14.19
N SER A 48 -4.87 -2.15 -12.98
CA SER A 48 -5.79 -2.34 -11.86
C SER A 48 -7.18 -1.80 -12.16
N GLY A 49 -7.30 -0.70 -12.89
CA GLY A 49 -8.60 -0.18 -13.33
C GLY A 49 -9.38 -1.18 -14.20
N LYS A 50 -8.69 -1.86 -15.13
CA LYS A 50 -9.30 -2.90 -15.98
C LYS A 50 -9.59 -4.18 -15.20
N LEU A 51 -8.67 -4.57 -14.32
CA LEU A 51 -8.80 -5.78 -13.50
C LEU A 51 -9.91 -5.64 -12.45
N ALA A 52 -10.12 -4.45 -11.88
CA ALA A 52 -11.16 -4.19 -10.90
C ALA A 52 -12.57 -4.44 -11.48
N GLY A 53 -12.75 -4.21 -12.78
CA GLY A 53 -13.99 -4.53 -13.49
C GLY A 53 -14.19 -6.00 -13.83
N LYS A 54 -13.13 -6.82 -13.84
CA LYS A 54 -13.18 -8.25 -14.21
C LYS A 54 -13.10 -9.19 -13.01
N VAL A 55 -12.14 -8.93 -12.12
CA VAL A 55 -11.79 -9.78 -10.97
C VAL A 55 -12.51 -9.32 -9.69
N GLY A 56 -12.97 -8.07 -9.66
CA GLY A 56 -13.55 -7.45 -8.48
C GLY A 56 -12.56 -6.61 -7.70
N ARG A 57 -13.07 -5.86 -6.72
CA ARG A 57 -12.27 -4.93 -5.92
C ARG A 57 -11.64 -5.63 -4.73
N LYS A 58 -12.33 -6.61 -4.12
CA LYS A 58 -11.85 -7.30 -2.92
C LYS A 58 -10.56 -8.10 -3.17
N PRO A 59 -10.43 -8.94 -4.22
CA PRO A 59 -9.22 -9.72 -4.44
C PRO A 59 -7.99 -8.85 -4.70
N LEU A 60 -8.18 -7.72 -5.40
CA LEU A 60 -7.11 -6.77 -5.66
C LEU A 60 -6.65 -6.10 -4.35
N PHE A 61 -7.58 -5.67 -3.49
CA PHE A 61 -7.25 -5.10 -2.18
C PHE A 61 -6.46 -6.08 -1.30
N LEU A 62 -6.90 -7.34 -1.26
CA LEU A 62 -6.22 -8.40 -0.51
C LEU A 62 -4.83 -8.68 -1.05
N PHE A 63 -4.67 -8.71 -2.38
CA PHE A 63 -3.37 -8.89 -3.00
C PHE A 63 -2.39 -7.77 -2.62
N GLY A 64 -2.85 -6.52 -2.59
CA GLY A 64 -2.02 -5.40 -2.13
C GLY A 64 -1.59 -5.51 -0.66
N PHE A 65 -2.49 -5.95 0.23
CA PHE A 65 -2.14 -6.23 1.63
C PHE A 65 -1.15 -7.39 1.77
N ALA A 66 -1.31 -8.46 0.97
CA ALA A 66 -0.43 -9.62 1.00
C ALA A 66 0.98 -9.24 0.51
N ALA A 67 1.06 -8.43 -0.55
CA ALA A 67 2.32 -7.85 -1.02
C ALA A 67 2.99 -7.03 0.08
N LEU A 68 2.23 -6.18 0.79
CA LEU A 68 2.75 -5.36 1.89
C LEU A 68 3.27 -6.19 3.08
N ALA A 69 2.53 -7.22 3.50
CA ALA A 69 2.96 -8.11 4.59
C ALA A 69 4.23 -8.86 4.22
N THR A 70 4.28 -9.42 3.01
CA THR A 70 5.46 -10.13 2.47
C THR A 70 6.66 -9.19 2.39
N ARG A 71 6.46 -7.95 1.95
CA ARG A 71 7.48 -6.92 1.87
C ARG A 71 8.14 -6.65 3.24
N GLY A 72 7.33 -6.51 4.28
CA GLY A 72 7.83 -6.28 5.64
C GLY A 72 8.73 -7.41 6.15
N VAL A 73 8.41 -8.66 5.82
CA VAL A 73 9.25 -9.82 6.16
C VAL A 73 10.52 -9.84 5.32
N LEU A 74 10.43 -9.60 4.01
CA LEU A 74 11.59 -9.64 3.12
C LEU A 74 12.67 -8.61 3.49
N TYR A 75 12.28 -7.43 4.00
CA TYR A 75 13.24 -6.45 4.50
C TYR A 75 14.11 -6.96 5.66
N THR A 76 13.64 -7.96 6.41
CA THR A 76 14.40 -8.55 7.53
C THR A 76 15.36 -9.67 7.08
N LEU A 77 15.14 -10.24 5.89
CA LEU A 77 15.87 -11.42 5.42
C LEU A 77 17.05 -11.07 4.49
N SER A 78 16.97 -9.95 3.76
CA SER A 78 18.03 -9.56 2.84
C SER A 78 18.16 -8.05 2.71
N HIS A 79 19.42 -7.58 2.78
CA HIS A 79 19.79 -6.18 2.58
C HIS A 79 20.62 -5.98 1.31
N ALA A 80 20.65 -6.97 0.41
CA ALA A 80 21.33 -6.84 -0.87
C ALA A 80 20.62 -5.81 -1.76
N PRO A 81 21.35 -4.91 -2.46
CA PRO A 81 20.74 -3.87 -3.29
C PRO A 81 19.72 -4.40 -4.31
N ALA A 82 20.02 -5.55 -4.94
CA ALA A 82 19.10 -6.20 -5.88
C ALA A 82 17.80 -6.71 -5.22
N ALA A 83 17.89 -7.24 -3.99
CA ALA A 83 16.73 -7.67 -3.23
C ALA A 83 15.86 -6.47 -2.84
N LEU A 84 16.47 -5.34 -2.45
CA LEU A 84 15.73 -4.13 -2.09
C LEU A 84 14.95 -3.55 -3.27
N ILE A 85 15.50 -3.63 -4.50
CA ILE A 85 14.76 -3.21 -5.71
C ILE A 85 13.52 -4.09 -5.91
N ALA A 86 13.65 -5.41 -5.80
CA ALA A 86 12.52 -6.32 -5.95
C ALA A 86 11.43 -6.06 -4.89
N VAL A 87 11.85 -5.90 -3.64
CA VAL A 87 10.96 -5.58 -2.50
C VAL A 87 10.29 -4.21 -2.71
N GLN A 88 10.99 -3.26 -3.32
CA GLN A 88 10.43 -1.96 -3.67
C GLN A 88 9.43 -2.04 -4.83
N CYS A 89 9.65 -2.89 -5.83
CA CYS A 89 8.64 -3.13 -6.87
C CYS A 89 7.32 -3.65 -6.27
N MET A 90 7.37 -4.41 -5.16
CA MET A 90 6.17 -4.85 -4.44
C MET A 90 5.42 -3.68 -3.78
N ASP A 91 6.12 -2.63 -3.33
CA ASP A 91 5.50 -1.38 -2.86
C ASP A 91 4.74 -0.70 -3.99
N GLY A 92 5.38 -0.49 -5.15
CA GLY A 92 4.75 0.10 -6.32
C GLY A 92 3.50 -0.66 -6.75
N LEU A 93 3.54 -1.99 -6.68
CA LEU A 93 2.40 -2.86 -6.95
C LEU A 93 1.25 -2.64 -5.95
N GLY A 94 1.54 -2.67 -4.65
CA GLY A 94 0.52 -2.46 -3.62
C GLY A 94 -0.09 -1.06 -3.71
N ALA A 95 0.76 -0.04 -3.78
CA ALA A 95 0.34 1.36 -3.89
C ALA A 95 -0.46 1.62 -5.17
N GLY A 96 -0.09 1.03 -6.31
CA GLY A 96 -0.80 1.18 -7.58
C GLY A 96 -2.23 0.63 -7.52
N ILE A 97 -2.39 -0.54 -6.90
CA ILE A 97 -3.71 -1.15 -6.69
C ILE A 97 -4.54 -0.28 -5.75
N PHE A 98 -4.01 0.07 -4.58
CA PHE A 98 -4.73 0.87 -3.59
C PHE A 98 -5.10 2.25 -4.11
N GLY A 99 -4.22 2.88 -4.88
CA GLY A 99 -4.45 4.19 -5.48
C GLY A 99 -5.64 4.22 -6.42
N VAL A 100 -5.82 3.18 -7.24
CA VAL A 100 -6.94 3.13 -8.20
C VAL A 100 -8.18 2.49 -7.58
N VAL A 101 -8.05 1.32 -6.97
CA VAL A 101 -9.20 0.59 -6.42
C VAL A 101 -9.83 1.34 -5.26
N GLY A 102 -9.04 2.02 -4.42
CA GLY A 102 -9.57 2.86 -3.34
C GLY A 102 -10.46 3.98 -3.86
N VAL A 103 -10.01 4.70 -4.89
CA VAL A 103 -10.79 5.77 -5.54
C VAL A 103 -12.06 5.21 -6.18
N LEU A 104 -11.98 4.05 -6.85
CA LEU A 104 -13.16 3.40 -7.44
C LEU A 104 -14.20 3.01 -6.37
N ILE A 105 -13.77 2.46 -5.22
CA ILE A 105 -14.69 2.13 -4.12
C ILE A 105 -15.39 3.39 -3.60
N ILE A 106 -14.66 4.50 -3.46
CA ILE A 106 -15.24 5.77 -2.98
C ILE A 106 -16.22 6.33 -4.01
N ALA A 107 -15.87 6.27 -5.29
CA ALA A 107 -16.76 6.66 -6.37
C ALA A 107 -18.04 5.81 -6.40
N ASP A 108 -17.92 4.49 -6.20
CA ASP A 108 -19.05 3.56 -6.17
C ASP A 108 -19.98 3.88 -4.97
N ILE A 109 -19.43 4.18 -3.78
CA ILE A 109 -20.21 4.49 -2.56
C ILE A 109 -20.85 5.88 -2.60
N THR A 110 -20.21 6.85 -3.26
CA THR A 110 -20.67 8.26 -3.31
C THR A 110 -21.45 8.60 -4.58
N LYS A 111 -21.68 7.62 -5.45
CA LYS A 111 -22.43 7.79 -6.68
C LYS A 111 -23.85 8.29 -6.38
N GLY A 112 -24.23 9.43 -6.95
CA GLY A 112 -25.55 10.05 -6.76
C GLY A 112 -25.69 10.97 -5.54
N SER A 113 -24.74 11.00 -4.60
CA SER A 113 -24.82 11.88 -3.41
C SER A 113 -24.12 13.24 -3.57
N GLY A 114 -23.28 13.40 -4.61
CA GLY A 114 -22.45 14.59 -4.81
C GLY A 114 -21.27 14.73 -3.82
N GLY A 115 -21.12 13.78 -2.89
CA GLY A 115 -20.15 13.83 -1.79
C GLY A 115 -18.76 13.26 -2.08
N PHE A 116 -18.43 12.94 -3.34
CA PHE A 116 -17.16 12.28 -3.69
C PHE A 116 -15.93 13.03 -3.17
N ASN A 117 -15.85 14.35 -3.40
CA ASN A 117 -14.71 15.16 -2.98
C ASN A 117 -14.55 15.21 -1.45
N ALA A 118 -15.68 15.25 -0.71
CA ALA A 118 -15.67 15.25 0.74
C ALA A 118 -15.20 13.90 1.30
N ALA A 119 -15.71 12.79 0.75
CA ALA A 119 -15.29 11.44 1.14
C ALA A 119 -13.81 11.19 0.80
N GLN A 120 -13.36 11.63 -0.38
CA GLN A 120 -11.96 11.53 -0.79
C GLN A 120 -11.05 12.36 0.13
N GLY A 121 -11.47 13.57 0.52
CA GLY A 121 -10.75 14.41 1.47
C GLY A 121 -10.65 13.77 2.87
N ALA A 122 -11.73 13.18 3.36
CA ALA A 122 -11.74 12.46 4.64
C ALA A 122 -10.78 11.26 4.62
N ILE A 123 -10.78 10.50 3.52
CA ILE A 123 -9.87 9.35 3.35
C ILE A 123 -8.42 9.82 3.24
N ALA A 124 -8.12 10.86 2.47
CA ALA A 124 -6.79 11.45 2.40
C ALA A 124 -6.29 11.91 3.77
N THR A 125 -7.18 12.48 4.60
CA THR A 125 -6.87 12.87 5.98
C THR A 125 -6.54 11.65 6.83
N ALA A 126 -7.35 10.59 6.76
CA ALA A 126 -7.10 9.34 7.48
C ALA A 126 -5.78 8.66 7.04
N GLN A 127 -5.44 8.74 5.75
CA GLN A 127 -4.15 8.29 5.22
C GLN A 127 -3.00 9.11 5.81
N GLY A 128 -3.13 10.43 5.87
CA GLY A 128 -2.16 11.33 6.48
C GLY A 128 -1.91 11.02 7.95
N ILE A 129 -2.98 10.84 8.74
CA ILE A 129 -2.89 10.43 10.15
C ILE A 129 -2.21 9.07 10.26
N GLY A 130 -2.59 8.10 9.43
CA GLY A 130 -1.96 6.78 9.41
C GLY A 130 -0.46 6.84 9.10
N ALA A 131 -0.05 7.67 8.15
CA ALA A 131 1.34 7.85 7.77
C ALA A 131 2.16 8.57 8.86
N PHE A 132 1.57 9.58 9.51
CA PHE A 132 2.18 10.26 10.64
C PHE A 132 2.44 9.28 11.79
N LEU A 133 1.38 8.59 12.25
CA LEU A 133 1.49 7.63 13.36
C LEU A 133 2.45 6.49 13.03
N SER A 134 2.47 6.02 11.78
CA SER A 134 3.44 5.02 11.30
C SER A 134 4.87 5.46 11.54
N ASN A 135 5.24 6.65 11.06
CA ASN A 135 6.60 7.17 11.19
C ASN A 135 6.97 7.42 12.65
N SER A 136 6.04 7.97 13.45
CA SER A 136 6.28 8.22 14.87
C SER A 136 6.51 6.92 15.66
N VAL A 137 5.62 5.94 15.52
CA VAL A 137 5.72 4.65 16.22
C VAL A 137 6.95 3.88 15.74
N SER A 138 7.19 3.85 14.43
CA SER A 138 8.33 3.14 13.86
C SER A 138 9.66 3.77 14.24
N GLY A 139 9.76 5.10 14.27
CA GLY A 139 10.97 5.78 14.75
C GLY A 139 11.27 5.47 16.22
N TYR A 140 10.23 5.42 17.06
CA TYR A 140 10.38 5.02 18.46
C TYR A 140 10.82 3.55 18.60
N LEU A 141 10.18 2.64 17.88
CA LEU A 141 10.52 1.21 17.91
C LEU A 141 11.93 0.95 17.36
N ALA A 142 12.31 1.59 16.26
CA ALA A 142 13.63 1.44 15.66
C ALA A 142 14.75 1.90 16.60
N LYS A 143 14.50 2.97 17.38
CA LYS A 143 15.45 3.47 18.38
C LYS A 143 15.63 2.52 19.56
N ASN A 144 14.56 1.90 20.05
CA ASN A 144 14.59 1.14 21.30
C ASN A 144 14.74 -0.38 21.12
N GLN A 145 14.15 -0.94 20.06
CA GLN A 145 14.08 -2.40 19.81
C GLN A 145 14.75 -2.81 18.49
N GLY A 146 15.26 -1.84 17.70
CA GLY A 146 15.98 -2.08 16.47
C GLY A 146 15.09 -2.16 15.22
N ASP A 147 15.76 -2.14 14.06
CA ASP A 147 15.10 -2.02 12.76
C ASP A 147 14.29 -3.29 12.41
N ASN A 148 14.82 -4.49 12.68
CA ASN A 148 14.13 -5.76 12.40
C ASN A 148 12.81 -5.92 13.16
N PHE A 149 12.80 -5.62 14.47
CA PHE A 149 11.57 -5.66 15.27
C PHE A 149 10.51 -4.70 14.73
N THR A 150 10.95 -3.54 14.27
CA THR A 150 10.06 -2.52 13.68
C THR A 150 9.45 -3.01 12.37
N PHE A 151 10.25 -3.62 11.48
CA PHE A 151 9.75 -4.21 10.24
C PHE A 151 8.74 -5.34 10.50
N TYR A 152 9.00 -6.24 11.45
CA TYR A 152 8.05 -7.28 11.82
C TYR A 152 6.76 -6.72 12.39
N THR A 153 6.83 -5.67 13.20
CA THR A 153 5.63 -4.99 13.74
C THR A 153 4.78 -4.41 12.61
N LEU A 154 5.39 -3.72 11.66
CA LEU A 154 4.69 -3.18 10.49
C LEU A 154 4.11 -4.30 9.60
N ALA A 155 4.85 -5.39 9.41
CA ALA A 155 4.39 -6.57 8.67
C ALA A 155 3.18 -7.23 9.37
N ALA A 156 3.22 -7.36 10.70
CA ALA A 156 2.12 -7.90 11.49
C ALA A 156 0.86 -7.03 11.36
N ILE A 157 0.99 -5.70 11.42
CA ILE A 157 -0.15 -4.78 11.22
C ILE A 157 -0.72 -4.91 9.79
N ALA A 158 0.13 -5.10 8.79
CA ALA A 158 -0.32 -5.39 7.42
C ALA A 158 -1.09 -6.72 7.35
N ALA A 159 -0.61 -7.77 8.02
CA ALA A 159 -1.25 -9.08 8.06
C ALA A 159 -2.60 -9.05 8.81
N VAL A 160 -2.69 -8.32 9.94
CA VAL A 160 -3.98 -8.10 10.61
C VAL A 160 -4.94 -7.35 9.70
N GLY A 161 -4.44 -6.35 8.96
CA GLY A 161 -5.21 -5.64 7.93
C GLY A 161 -5.72 -6.58 6.84
N LEU A 162 -4.87 -7.47 6.32
CA LEU A 162 -5.24 -8.49 5.35
C LEU A 162 -6.41 -9.33 5.87
N VAL A 163 -6.28 -9.90 7.07
CA VAL A 163 -7.30 -10.78 7.67
C VAL A 163 -8.60 -10.02 7.94
N PHE A 164 -8.50 -8.80 8.46
CA PHE A 164 -9.66 -7.96 8.72
C PHE A 164 -10.45 -7.66 7.44
N PHE A 165 -9.78 -7.17 6.39
CA PHE A 165 -10.45 -6.89 5.11
C PHE A 165 -10.90 -8.17 4.40
N TRP A 166 -10.22 -9.30 4.62
CA TRP A 166 -10.68 -10.59 4.09
C TRP A 166 -12.05 -10.97 4.63
N ILE A 167 -12.23 -10.83 5.95
CA ILE A 167 -13.47 -11.21 6.64
C ILE A 167 -14.57 -10.19 6.40
N PHE A 168 -14.28 -8.90 6.56
CA PHE A 168 -15.30 -7.86 6.67
C PHE A 168 -15.60 -7.09 5.38
N MET A 169 -14.73 -7.14 4.36
CA MET A 169 -14.99 -6.40 3.11
C MET A 169 -15.92 -7.23 2.20
N PRO A 170 -17.15 -6.77 1.91
CA PRO A 170 -17.98 -7.37 0.86
C PRO A 170 -17.44 -7.00 -0.53
N GLU A 171 -17.73 -7.81 -1.54
CA GLU A 171 -17.35 -7.50 -2.93
C GLU A 171 -18.25 -6.39 -3.49
N THR A 172 -17.64 -5.27 -3.90
CA THR A 172 -18.38 -4.10 -4.42
C THR A 172 -18.64 -4.17 -5.94
N LEU A 173 -18.07 -5.15 -6.65
CA LEU A 173 -18.28 -5.33 -8.10
C LEU A 173 -19.75 -5.56 -8.48
N HIS A 174 -20.53 -6.27 -7.66
CA HIS A 174 -21.91 -6.62 -7.99
C HIS A 174 -22.85 -5.40 -8.03
N MET A 175 -22.70 -4.46 -7.10
CA MET A 175 -23.46 -3.20 -7.08
C MET A 175 -23.26 -2.39 -8.36
N ALA A 176 -22.05 -2.39 -8.93
CA ALA A 176 -21.75 -1.67 -10.17
C ALA A 176 -22.24 -2.38 -11.44
N ARG A 177 -22.55 -3.69 -11.37
CA ARG A 177 -22.95 -4.51 -12.53
C ARG A 177 -24.46 -4.68 -12.66
N GLU A 178 -25.18 -4.81 -11.55
CA GLU A 178 -26.65 -4.91 -11.54
C GLU A 178 -27.34 -3.66 -12.10
N GLU A 179 -26.72 -2.48 -11.96
CA GLU A 179 -27.31 -1.22 -12.43
C GLU A 179 -26.92 -0.85 -13.89
N LYS A 180 -25.92 -1.52 -14.48
CA LYS A 180 -25.55 -1.34 -15.90
C LYS A 180 -26.45 -2.13 -16.85
N GLN A 181 -27.25 -3.05 -16.32
CA GLN A 181 -28.29 -3.72 -17.07
C GLN A 181 -29.53 -2.82 -16.95
N PRO A 182 -29.89 -2.02 -17.97
CA PRO A 182 -31.18 -1.35 -17.92
C PRO A 182 -32.22 -2.45 -17.71
N ALA A 183 -33.14 -2.25 -16.76
CA ALA A 183 -34.30 -3.10 -16.64
C ALA A 183 -34.92 -3.20 -18.04
N VAL A 184 -34.76 -4.37 -18.66
CA VAL A 184 -35.43 -4.69 -19.90
C VAL A 184 -36.88 -4.89 -19.49
N ALA A 185 -37.64 -3.79 -19.56
CA ALA A 185 -39.08 -3.74 -19.41
C ALA A 185 -39.68 -3.35 -20.77
#